data_AF-A0A2Z5JX48-F1
#
_entry.id   AF-A0A2Z5JX48-F1
#
_cell.length_a   1.000
_cell.length_b   1.000
_cell.length_c   1.000
_cell.angle_alpha   90.00
_cell.angle_beta   90.00
_cell.angle_gamma   90.00
#
_symmetry.space_group_name_H-M   'P 1'
#
loop_
_entity.id
_entity.type
_entity.pdbx_description
1 polymer ?
#
loop_
_entity_poly.entity_id
_entity_poly.type
_entity_poly.pdbx_seq_one_letter_code
_entity_poly.pdbx_strand_id
1 'polypeptide(L)'
;MTMAGLISHMRWVEHTWLEVLFLGGDERGNPSFDETDEDADWRTDSVTLRQVLADYEAQCARSNEIVAAASLDDVGRHPGYRSGKANLRWMLIHLIEETGRHAGHADIVRELLDGAKGYY
;
A
#
# COMPACT_ATOMS: atom_id res chain seq x y z
N MET A 1 -15.87 0.78 1.76
CA MET A 1 -14.82 1.57 1.09
C MET A 1 -15.10 3.07 1.26
N THR A 2 -14.15 3.83 1.80
CA THR A 2 -14.19 5.31 1.96
C THR A 2 -12.90 5.92 1.40
N MET A 3 -12.86 7.24 1.17
CA MET A 3 -11.62 7.90 0.72
C MET A 3 -10.46 7.71 1.72
N ALA A 4 -10.74 7.85 3.02
CA ALA A 4 -9.73 7.66 4.06
C ALA A 4 -9.27 6.20 4.13
N GLY A 5 -10.20 5.24 4.05
CA GLY A 5 -9.87 3.82 4.05
C GLY A 5 -9.01 3.41 2.85
N LEU A 6 -9.25 4.01 1.68
CA LEU A 6 -8.44 3.78 0.48
C LEU A 6 -6.99 4.24 0.67
N ILE A 7 -6.77 5.41 1.26
CA ILE A 7 -5.43 5.92 1.54
C ILE A 7 -4.73 5.04 2.60
N SER A 8 -5.47 4.62 3.62
CA SER A 8 -4.96 3.67 4.63
C SER A 8 -4.53 2.34 3.99
N HIS A 9 -5.36 1.79 3.10
CA HIS A 9 -5.03 0.58 2.37
C HIS A 9 -3.75 0.76 1.52
N MET A 10 -3.64 1.85 0.75
CA MET A 10 -2.46 2.10 -0.08
C MET A 10 -1.16 2.19 0.75
N ARG A 11 -1.22 2.76 1.95
CA ARG A 11 -0.09 2.73 2.90
C ARG A 11 0.30 1.30 3.26
N TRP A 12 -0.65 0.46 3.63
CA TRP A 12 -0.34 -0.91 4.06
C TRP A 12 0.07 -1.81 2.89
N VAL A 13 -0.39 -1.53 1.67
CA VAL A 13 0.10 -2.16 0.43
C VAL A 13 1.59 -1.86 0.22
N GLU A 14 2.02 -0.61 0.32
CA GLU A 14 3.43 -0.21 0.24
C GLU A 14 4.30 -0.94 1.28
N HIS A 15 3.87 -0.92 2.56
CA HIS A 15 4.57 -1.59 3.65
C HIS A 15 4.66 -3.12 3.43
N THR A 16 3.57 -3.74 3.01
CA THR A 16 3.51 -5.18 2.70
C THR A 16 4.56 -5.55 1.65
N TRP A 17 4.59 -4.85 0.53
CA TRP A 17 5.44 -5.25 -0.58
C TRP A 17 6.92 -4.93 -0.36
N LEU A 18 7.25 -3.75 0.18
CA LEU A 18 8.63 -3.31 0.26
C LEU A 18 9.31 -3.65 1.59
N GLU A 19 8.59 -3.62 2.71
CA GLU A 19 9.19 -3.91 4.02
C GLU A 19 9.03 -5.38 4.40
N VAL A 20 7.83 -5.94 4.26
CA VAL A 20 7.60 -7.34 4.61
C VAL A 20 8.14 -8.26 3.52
N LEU A 21 7.63 -8.17 2.30
CA LEU A 21 7.95 -9.12 1.24
C LEU A 21 9.36 -8.96 0.66
N PHE A 22 9.74 -7.72 0.31
CA PHE A 22 11.04 -7.46 -0.30
C PHE A 22 12.19 -7.54 0.72
N LEU A 23 12.14 -6.77 1.81
CA LEU A 23 13.21 -6.80 2.83
C LEU A 23 13.17 -8.03 3.74
N GLY A 24 12.03 -8.74 3.82
CA GLY A 24 11.85 -9.85 4.77
C GLY A 24 11.59 -9.36 6.20
N GLY A 25 10.99 -8.17 6.36
CA GLY A 25 10.64 -7.56 7.65
C GLY A 25 9.49 -8.27 8.37
N ASP A 26 9.21 -7.83 9.59
CA ASP A 26 8.15 -8.38 10.44
C ASP A 26 6.76 -7.92 9.97
N GLU A 27 5.83 -8.87 9.87
CA GLU A 27 4.43 -8.65 9.47
C GLU A 27 3.51 -8.29 10.65
N ARG A 28 3.92 -8.53 11.91
CA ARG A 28 3.07 -8.43 13.12
C ARG A 28 2.50 -7.03 13.40
N GLY A 29 3.03 -5.99 12.76
CA GLY A 29 2.53 -4.62 12.85
C GLY A 29 1.63 -4.19 11.69
N ASN A 30 1.44 -5.04 10.69
CA ASN A 30 0.71 -4.73 9.48
C ASN A 30 -0.69 -5.39 9.52
N PRO A 31 -1.77 -4.61 9.58
CA PRO A 31 -3.13 -5.12 9.67
C PRO A 31 -3.55 -5.92 8.43
N SER A 32 -2.91 -5.78 7.27
CA SER A 32 -3.18 -6.63 6.10
C SER A 32 -2.90 -8.13 6.34
N PHE A 33 -2.23 -8.47 7.45
CA PHE A 33 -1.96 -9.85 7.88
C PHE A 33 -2.86 -10.31 9.04
N ASP A 34 -3.85 -9.51 9.44
CA ASP A 34 -4.85 -9.93 10.42
C ASP A 34 -5.85 -10.90 9.77
N GLU A 35 -5.75 -12.18 10.11
CA GLU A 35 -6.65 -13.22 9.59
C GLU A 35 -8.09 -13.13 10.13
N THR A 36 -8.34 -12.26 11.12
CA THR A 36 -9.64 -12.12 11.78
C THR A 36 -10.50 -10.98 11.22
N ASP A 37 -9.89 -10.02 10.52
CA ASP A 37 -10.57 -8.91 9.83
C ASP A 37 -9.92 -8.67 8.47
N GLU A 38 -10.57 -9.13 7.40
CA GLU A 38 -10.09 -8.97 6.02
C GLU A 38 -9.97 -7.52 5.56
N ASP A 39 -10.63 -6.59 6.26
CA ASP A 39 -10.63 -5.15 5.97
C ASP A 39 -9.79 -4.36 7.00
N ALA A 40 -8.97 -5.02 7.83
CA ALA A 40 -8.26 -4.36 8.93
C ALA A 40 -7.40 -3.17 8.48
N ASP A 41 -6.79 -3.25 7.29
CA ASP A 41 -5.97 -2.20 6.69
C ASP A 41 -6.77 -1.02 6.10
N TRP A 42 -8.08 -1.18 5.93
CA TRP A 42 -9.01 -0.13 5.54
C TRP A 42 -9.58 0.66 6.73
N ARG A 43 -9.42 0.15 7.96
CA ARG A 43 -9.99 0.76 9.18
C ARG A 43 -9.29 2.09 9.49
N THR A 44 -10.09 3.14 9.68
CA THR A 44 -9.60 4.50 9.98
C THR A 44 -10.32 5.14 11.15
N ASP A 45 -11.17 4.40 11.87
CA ASP A 45 -12.06 4.92 12.92
C ASP A 45 -11.32 5.50 14.12
N SER A 46 -10.07 5.08 14.34
CA SER A 46 -9.22 5.50 15.47
C SER A 46 -8.23 6.62 15.13
N VAL A 47 -8.19 7.09 13.88
CA VAL A 47 -7.20 8.07 13.40
C VAL A 47 -7.87 9.21 12.63
N THR A 48 -7.25 10.38 12.65
CA THR A 48 -7.72 11.52 11.86
C THR A 48 -7.31 11.38 10.39
N LEU A 49 -8.05 12.01 9.47
CA LEU A 49 -7.64 12.07 8.06
C LEU A 49 -6.23 12.66 7.88
N ARG A 50 -5.85 13.64 8.71
CA ARG A 50 -4.50 14.21 8.71
C ARG A 50 -3.43 13.16 9.01
N GLN A 51 -3.69 12.28 9.97
CA GLN A 51 -2.77 11.19 10.31
C GLN A 51 -2.71 10.17 9.17
N VAL A 52 -3.86 9.77 8.60
CA VAL A 52 -3.90 8.83 7.46
C VAL A 52 -3.05 9.34 6.28
N LEU A 53 -3.17 10.63 5.93
CA LEU A 53 -2.38 11.25 4.87
C LEU A 53 -0.88 11.29 5.23
N ALA A 54 -0.54 11.72 6.46
CA ALA A 54 0.85 11.80 6.90
C ALA A 54 1.52 10.41 6.97
N ASP A 55 0.79 9.39 7.41
CA ASP A 55 1.28 8.01 7.50
C ASP A 55 1.50 7.42 6.10
N TYR A 56 0.63 7.74 5.13
CA TYR A 56 0.82 7.33 3.74
C TYR A 56 2.03 8.04 3.11
N GLU A 57 2.18 9.35 3.29
CA GLU A 57 3.34 10.10 2.81
C GLU A 57 4.66 9.59 3.41
N ALA A 58 4.67 9.32 4.72
CA ALA A 58 5.83 8.75 5.40
C ALA A 58 6.17 7.35 4.86
N GLN A 59 5.15 6.52 4.59
CA GLN A 59 5.35 5.21 4.00
C GLN A 59 5.91 5.30 2.58
N CYS A 60 5.40 6.20 1.72
CA CYS A 60 5.95 6.41 0.39
C CYS A 60 7.42 6.89 0.44
N ALA A 61 7.77 7.76 1.40
CA ALA A 61 9.16 8.17 1.60
C ALA A 61 10.04 6.97 1.97
N ARG A 62 9.58 6.11 2.87
CA ARG A 62 10.25 4.86 3.24
C ARG A 62 10.41 3.90 2.06
N SER A 63 9.34 3.71 1.28
CA SER A 63 9.35 2.92 0.04
C SER A 63 10.42 3.42 -0.95
N ASN A 64 10.51 4.74 -1.14
CA ASN A 64 11.51 5.35 -2.02
C ASN A 64 12.95 5.09 -1.56
N GLU A 65 13.23 5.14 -0.25
CA GLU A 65 14.55 4.80 0.30
C GLU A 65 14.93 3.35 0.00
N ILE A 66 13.99 2.42 0.18
CA ILE A 66 14.20 0.98 -0.06
C ILE A 66 14.51 0.74 -1.53
N VAL A 67 13.72 1.32 -2.42
CA VAL A 67 13.88 1.20 -3.87
C VAL A 67 15.21 1.78 -4.33
N ALA A 68 15.61 2.95 -3.80
CA ALA A 68 16.87 3.60 -4.15
C ALA A 68 18.11 2.81 -3.70
N ALA A 69 17.98 1.97 -2.67
CA ALA A 69 19.08 1.19 -2.11
C ALA A 69 19.25 -0.20 -2.75
N ALA A 70 18.42 -0.57 -3.72
CA ALA A 70 18.36 -1.92 -4.29
C ALA A 70 18.45 -1.94 -5.83
N SER A 71 18.84 -3.07 -6.38
CA SER A 71 18.72 -3.34 -7.81
C SER A 71 17.30 -3.78 -8.15
N LEU A 72 16.81 -3.41 -9.34
CA LEU A 72 15.52 -3.89 -9.86
C LEU A 72 15.47 -5.42 -10.00
N ASP A 73 16.62 -6.08 -10.11
CA ASP A 73 16.70 -7.54 -10.24
C ASP A 73 16.92 -8.25 -8.89
N ASP A 74 17.03 -7.50 -7.78
CA ASP A 74 17.06 -8.09 -6.45
C ASP A 74 15.74 -8.79 -6.13
N VAL A 75 15.83 -9.96 -5.51
CA VAL A 75 14.70 -10.80 -5.14
C VAL A 75 14.33 -10.54 -3.69
N GLY A 76 13.02 -10.52 -3.41
CA GLY A 76 12.52 -10.41 -2.05
C GLY A 76 13.00 -11.52 -1.13
N ARG A 77 12.95 -11.26 0.18
CA ARG A 77 13.62 -12.09 1.19
C ARG A 77 12.64 -12.81 2.12
N HIS A 78 11.34 -12.54 2.02
CA HIS A 78 10.38 -13.13 2.95
C HIS A 78 10.27 -14.66 2.78
N PRO A 79 10.45 -15.45 3.86
CA PRO A 79 10.54 -16.91 3.76
C PRO A 79 9.18 -17.60 3.58
N GLY A 80 8.10 -16.99 4.08
CA GLY A 80 6.78 -17.61 4.17
C GLY A 80 5.85 -17.39 2.99
N TYR A 81 6.08 -16.35 2.17
CA TYR A 81 5.13 -15.94 1.12
C TYR A 81 5.72 -16.16 -0.26
N ARG A 82 4.97 -16.82 -1.16
CA ARG A 82 5.39 -17.04 -2.54
C ARG A 82 5.69 -15.72 -3.26
N SER A 83 4.90 -14.68 -3.00
CA SER A 83 5.10 -13.33 -3.53
C SER A 83 6.42 -12.70 -3.08
N GLY A 84 6.97 -13.13 -1.93
CA GLY A 84 8.31 -12.74 -1.47
C GLY A 84 9.44 -13.22 -2.38
N LYS A 85 9.16 -14.08 -3.38
CA LYS A 85 10.15 -14.53 -4.38
C LYS A 85 10.13 -13.71 -5.68
N ALA A 86 9.29 -12.68 -5.77
CA ALA A 86 9.33 -11.74 -6.89
C ALA A 86 10.57 -10.84 -6.80
N ASN A 87 11.04 -10.34 -7.94
CA ASN A 87 12.07 -9.31 -7.96
C ASN A 87 11.46 -7.92 -7.77
N LEU A 88 12.30 -6.95 -7.39
CA LEU A 88 11.86 -5.58 -7.13
C LEU A 88 11.18 -4.96 -8.36
N ARG A 89 11.65 -5.24 -9.57
CA ARG A 89 11.01 -4.80 -10.82
C ARG A 89 9.55 -5.22 -10.90
N TRP A 90 9.25 -6.49 -10.63
CA TRP A 90 7.89 -7.00 -10.67
C TRP A 90 7.04 -6.37 -9.57
N MET A 91 7.58 -6.26 -8.35
CA MET A 91 6.89 -5.64 -7.22
C MET A 91 6.51 -4.18 -7.49
N LEU A 92 7.41 -3.40 -8.12
CA LEU A 92 7.11 -2.02 -8.49
C LEU A 92 6.03 -1.90 -9.57
N ILE A 93 6.04 -2.79 -10.56
CA ILE A 93 4.96 -2.84 -11.56
C ILE A 93 3.63 -3.16 -10.87
N HIS A 94 3.63 -4.09 -9.92
CA HIS A 94 2.44 -4.41 -9.15
C HIS A 94 1.95 -3.22 -8.30
N LEU A 95 2.85 -2.49 -7.63
CA LEU A 95 2.47 -1.28 -6.87
C LEU A 95 1.90 -0.17 -7.77
N ILE A 96 2.39 -0.03 -9.01
CA ILE A 96 1.81 0.89 -10.00
C ILE A 96 0.40 0.44 -10.39
N GLU A 97 0.17 -0.86 -10.58
CA GLU A 97 -1.14 -1.43 -10.86
C GLU A 97 -2.13 -1.20 -9.70
N GLU A 98 -1.70 -1.46 -8.46
CA GLU A 98 -2.50 -1.20 -7.26
C GLU A 98 -2.88 0.28 -7.17
N THR A 99 -1.90 1.17 -7.35
CA THR A 99 -2.13 2.63 -7.35
C THR A 99 -3.15 3.02 -8.42
N GLY A 100 -3.00 2.50 -9.64
CA GLY A 100 -3.94 2.77 -10.74
C GLY A 100 -5.35 2.25 -10.47
N ARG A 101 -5.47 1.02 -9.95
CA ARG A 101 -6.75 0.41 -9.57
C ARG A 101 -7.47 1.26 -8.53
N HIS A 102 -6.76 1.66 -7.47
CA HIS A 102 -7.34 2.40 -6.37
C HIS A 102 -7.56 3.88 -6.70
N ALA A 103 -6.77 4.48 -7.59
CA ALA A 103 -7.11 5.79 -8.15
C ALA A 103 -8.48 5.77 -8.85
N GLY A 104 -8.79 4.71 -9.61
CA GLY A 104 -10.12 4.53 -10.21
C GLY A 104 -11.25 4.40 -9.18
N HIS A 105 -11.02 3.73 -8.05
CA HIS A 105 -11.99 3.68 -6.96
C HIS A 105 -12.19 5.05 -6.29
N ALA A 106 -11.12 5.82 -6.10
CA ALA A 106 -11.20 7.18 -5.59
C ALA A 106 -12.03 8.09 -6.52
N ASP A 107 -11.89 7.94 -7.84
CA ASP A 107 -12.70 8.67 -8.82
C ASP A 107 -14.18 8.37 -8.67
N ILE A 108 -14.56 7.09 -8.54
CA ILE A 108 -15.96 6.70 -8.34
C ILE A 108 -16.52 7.33 -7.05
N VAL A 109 -15.74 7.32 -5.97
CA VAL A 109 -16.18 7.92 -4.70
C VAL A 109 -16.36 9.43 -4.84
N ARG A 110 -15.46 10.13 -5.54
CA ARG A 110 -15.60 11.57 -5.80
C ARG A 110 -16.81 11.87 -6.68
N GLU A 111 -17.02 11.10 -7.74
CA GLU A 111 -18.13 11.29 -8.66
C GLU A 111 -19.47 11.14 -7.93
N LEU A 112 -19.57 10.17 -7.02
CA LEU A 112 -20.77 9.96 -6.20
C LEU A 112 -20.98 11.05 -5.14
N LEU A 113 -19.93 11.68 -4.63
CA LEU A 113 -20.02 12.68 -3.57
C LEU A 113 -20.31 14.08 -4.10
N ASP A 114 -19.66 14.49 -5.18
CA ASP A 114 -19.80 15.85 -5.72
C ASP A 114 -19.69 15.97 -7.25
N GLY A 115 -19.73 14.85 -7.96
CA GLY A 115 -19.69 14.82 -9.43
C GLY A 115 -18.31 15.13 -10.03
N ALA A 116 -17.28 15.37 -9.21
CA ALA A 116 -15.92 15.55 -9.69
C ALA A 116 -15.22 14.19 -9.88
N LYS A 117 -14.21 14.15 -10.74
CA LYS A 117 -13.35 12.97 -10.98
C LYS A 117 -11.91 13.41 -11.25
N GLY A 118 -10.96 12.53 -10.99
CA GLY A 118 -9.54 12.70 -11.30
C GLY A 118 -9.27 12.45 -12.78
N TYR A 119 -9.63 13.41 -13.63
CA TYR A 119 -9.07 13.49 -14.98
C TYR A 119 -8.10 14.66 -15.06
N TYR A 120 -7.10 14.51 -15.94
CA TYR A 120 -6.27 15.61 -16.42
C TYR A 120 -7.11 16.82 -16.85
#